data_AF-A0A9W6T6B9-F1
#
_entry.id   AF-A0A9W6T6B9-F1
#
_cell.length_a   1.000
_cell.length_b   1.000
_cell.length_c   1.000
_cell.angle_alpha   90.00
_cell.angle_beta   90.00
_cell.angle_gamma   90.00
#
_symmetry.space_group_name_H-M   'P 1'
#
loop_
_entity.id
_entity.type
_entity.pdbx_description
1 polymer ?
#
loop_
_entity_poly.entity_id
_entity_poly.type
_entity_poly.pdbx_seq_one_letter_code
_entity_poly.pdbx_strand_id
1 'polypeptide(L)' 'MRSEGANNILLNLLIQNQVKYETFGNGSMVRVPNFTTDGKIETYFVKVKTPKDGSDLLESIKKGQE' A
#
# COMPACT_ATOMS: atom_id res chain seq x y z
N MET A 1 -9.47 0.47 -0.60
CA MET A 1 -9.61 0.53 0.88
C MET A 1 -10.78 1.44 1.24
N ARG A 2 -11.61 1.06 2.21
CA ARG A 2 -12.75 1.86 2.68
C ARG A 2 -12.67 2.09 4.19
N SER A 3 -13.25 3.19 4.66
CA SER A 3 -13.33 3.49 6.09
C SER A 3 -14.37 2.61 6.77
N GLU A 4 -14.10 2.18 7.99
CA GLU A 4 -15.12 1.55 8.82
C GLU A 4 -16.21 2.58 9.21
N GLY A 5 -17.44 2.13 9.41
CA GLY A 5 -18.60 2.97 9.71
C GLY A 5 -19.16 3.70 8.49
N ALA A 6 -18.41 4.66 7.94
CA ALA A 6 -18.88 5.51 6.83
C ALA A 6 -18.74 4.88 5.42
N ASN A 7 -17.96 3.81 5.27
CA ASN A 7 -17.71 3.11 4.00
C ASN A 7 -17.16 3.97 2.85
N ASN A 8 -16.59 5.14 3.17
CA ASN A 8 -15.99 6.02 2.19
C ASN A 8 -14.71 5.41 1.61
N ILE A 9 -14.42 5.70 0.34
CA ILE A 9 -13.21 5.23 -0.33
C ILE A 9 -12.02 6.05 0.19
N LEU A 10 -11.10 5.39 0.90
CA LEU A 10 -9.89 6.02 1.45
C LEU A 10 -8.69 5.91 0.50
N LEU A 11 -8.58 4.78 -0.19
CA LEU A 11 -7.47 4.51 -1.11
C LEU A 11 -8.02 3.71 -2.29
N ASN A 12 -7.89 4.28 -3.49
CA ASN A 12 -8.25 3.64 -4.74
C ASN A 12 -7.15 3.92 -5.76
N LEU A 13 -6.22 2.98 -5.89
CA LEU A 13 -5.01 3.13 -6.70
C LEU A 13 -4.79 1.84 -7.49
N LEU A 14 -4.18 1.97 -8.66
CA LEU A 14 -3.69 0.83 -9.44
C LEU A 14 -2.42 0.28 -8.78
N ILE A 15 -2.29 -1.05 -8.68
CA ILE A 15 -1.01 -1.68 -8.37
C ILE A 15 -0.12 -1.54 -9.61
N GLN A 16 1.02 -0.88 -9.46
CA GLN A 16 1.91 -0.58 -10.57
C GLN A 16 3.16 -1.46 -10.51
N ASN A 17 3.50 -2.08 -11.64
CA ASN A 17 4.62 -3.03 -11.72
C ASN A 17 5.99 -2.35 -11.64
N GLN A 18 6.04 -1.05 -11.97
CA GLN A 18 7.27 -0.26 -12.04
C GLN A 18 7.69 0.33 -10.69
N VAL A 19 6.99 0.00 -9.61
CA VAL A 19 7.17 0.66 -8.31
C VAL A 19 7.48 -0.35 -7.23
N LYS A 20 8.40 0.04 -6.35
CA LYS A 20 8.90 -0.80 -5.27
C LYS A 20 7.98 -0.67 -4.05
N TYR A 21 7.25 -1.74 -3.76
CA TYR A 21 6.54 -1.90 -2.50
C TYR A 21 7.50 -2.52 -1.46
N GLU A 22 7.60 -1.90 -0.29
CA GLU A 22 8.49 -2.36 0.78
C GLU A 22 7.83 -2.16 2.14
N THR A 23 8.21 -3.00 3.11
CA THR A 23 7.87 -2.73 4.51
C THR A 23 8.81 -1.67 5.09
N PHE A 24 8.34 -0.93 6.09
CA PHE A 24 9.07 0.14 6.75
C PHE A 24 8.99 -0.01 8.28
N GLY A 25 10.04 0.45 8.98
CA GLY A 25 10.12 0.36 10.45
C GLY A 25 10.25 -1.09 10.93
N ASN A 26 9.38 -1.51 11.86
CA ASN A 26 9.35 -2.85 12.43
C ASN A 26 8.64 -3.91 11.56
N GLY A 27 8.34 -3.59 10.30
CA GLY A 27 7.63 -4.47 9.37
C GLY A 27 6.11 -4.32 9.37
N SER A 28 5.52 -3.58 10.32
CA SER A 28 4.06 -3.34 10.40
C SER A 28 3.54 -2.22 9.50
N MET A 29 4.41 -1.59 8.70
CA MET A 29 4.02 -0.54 7.75
C MET A 29 4.47 -0.94 6.35
N VAL A 30 3.60 -0.76 5.36
CA VAL A 30 3.91 -1.01 3.94
C VAL A 30 3.88 0.33 3.20
N ARG A 31 4.97 0.63 2.49
CA ARG A 31 5.05 1.78 1.57
C ARG A 31 4.31 1.45 0.28
N VAL A 32 3.36 2.30 -0.06
CA VAL A 32 2.52 2.23 -1.25
C VAL A 32 2.72 3.51 -2.06
N PRO A 33 3.75 3.55 -2.91
CA PRO A 33 3.98 4.67 -3.80
C PRO A 33 2.92 4.74 -4.90
N ASN A 34 2.54 5.96 -5.25
CA ASN A 34 1.57 6.28 -6.28
C ASN A 34 2.09 7.42 -7.17
N PHE A 35 1.85 7.31 -8.47
CA PHE A 35 2.09 8.40 -9.41
C PHE A 35 0.79 9.17 -9.58
N THR A 36 0.80 10.42 -9.14
CA THR A 36 -0.32 11.34 -9.35
C THR A 36 -0.37 11.78 -10.82
N THR A 37 -1.53 12.24 -11.25
CA THR A 37 -1.75 12.80 -12.60
C THR A 37 -0.83 13.98 -12.90
N ASP A 38 -0.38 14.68 -11.86
CA ASP A 38 0.49 15.85 -11.96
C ASP A 38 1.98 15.47 -12.05
N GLY A 39 2.29 14.18 -12.21
CA GLY A 39 3.65 13.66 -12.32
C GLY A 39 4.42 13.62 -11.00
N LYS A 40 3.78 13.92 -9.87
CA LYS A 40 4.38 13.81 -8.53
C LYS A 40 4.22 12.40 -7.99
N ILE A 41 5.24 11.95 -7.27
CA ILE A 41 5.19 10.67 -6.54
C ILE A 41 4.67 10.95 -5.13
N GLU A 42 3.51 10.39 -4.81
CA GLU A 42 2.96 10.37 -3.46
C GLU A 42 3.24 9.01 -2.82
N THR A 43 3.86 8.98 -1.65
CA THR A 43 4.11 7.72 -0.93
C THR A 43 3.15 7.60 0.23
N TYR A 44 2.20 6.67 0.12
CA TYR A 44 1.29 6.31 1.19
C TYR A 44 1.95 5.27 2.10
N PHE A 45 1.63 5.32 3.39
CA PHE A 45 2.06 4.33 4.38
C PHE A 45 0.82 3.62 4.92
N VAL A 46 0.70 2.32 4.62
CA VAL A 46 -0.35 1.47 5.15
C VAL A 46 0.17 0.79 6.41
N LYS A 47 -0.32 1.20 7.58
CA LYS A 47 -0.01 0.56 8.86
C LYS A 47 -0.99 -0.57 9.16
N VAL A 48 -0.45 -1.74 9.45
CA VAL A 48 -1.21 -2.93 9.86
C VAL A 48 -0.91 -3.26 11.32
N LYS A 49 -1.69 -4.19 11.90
CA LYS A 49 -1.63 -4.50 13.33
C LYS A 49 -0.32 -5.21 13.72
N THR A 50 0.08 -6.21 12.93
CA THR A 50 1.30 -6.98 13.22
C THR A 50 2.31 -6.92 12.07
N PRO A 51 3.62 -7.15 12.34
CA PRO A 51 4.61 -7.28 11.27
C PRO A 51 4.33 -8.42 10.31
N LYS A 52 3.69 -9.51 10.78
CA LYS A 52 3.30 -10.63 9.94
C LYS A 52 2.27 -10.19 8.89
N ASP A 53 1.23 -9.48 9.32
CA ASP A 53 0.23 -8.91 8.40
C ASP A 53 0.89 -7.99 7.35
N GLY A 54 1.98 -7.33 7.71
CA GLY A 54 2.72 -6.44 6.81
C GLY A 54 3.45 -7.22 5.72
N SER A 55 4.08 -8.33 6.09
CA SER A 55 4.70 -9.27 5.14
C SER A 55 3.66 -9.92 4.23
N ASP A 56 2.55 -10.40 4.79
CA ASP A 56 1.47 -11.06 4.03
C ASP A 56 0.82 -10.08 3.02
N LEU A 57 0.63 -8.82 3.43
CA LEU A 57 0.15 -7.76 2.55
C LEU A 57 1.17 -7.46 1.44
N LEU A 58 2.46 -7.36 1.77
CA LEU A 58 3.50 -7.10 0.78
C LEU A 58 3.60 -8.23 -0.25
N GLU A 59 3.51 -9.49 0.17
CA GLU A 59 3.51 -10.64 -0.73
C GLU A 59 2.29 -10.62 -1.66
N SER A 60 1.11 -10.30 -1.12
CA SER A 60 -0.12 -10.17 -1.91
C SER A 60 -0.04 -9.06 -2.95
N ILE A 61 0.57 -7.93 -2.61
CA ILE A 61 0.79 -6.83 -3.57
C ILE A 61 1.75 -7.27 -4.67
N LYS A 62 2.84 -7.96 -4.33
CA LYS A 62 3.82 -8.47 -5.32
C LYS A 62 3.20 -9.47 -6.29
N LYS A 63 2.37 -10.39 -5.78
CA LYS A 63 1.57 -11.29 -6.64
C LYS A 63 0.63 -10.53 -7.57
N GLY A 64 0.06 -9.41 -7.11
CA GLY A 64 -0.75 -8.52 -7.94
C GLY A 64 0.04 -7.68 -8.96
N GLN A 65 1.37 -7.69 -8.91
CA GLN A 65 2.23 -7.08 -9.94
C GLN A 65 2.56 -8.05 -11.08
N GLU A 66 2.30 -9.36 -10.91
CA GLU A 66 2.47 -10.39 -11.95
C GLU A 66 1.28 -10.42 -12.92
#